data_AF-A0A924CQ71-F1
#
_entry.id   AF-A0A924CQ71-F1
#
_cell.length_a   1.000
_cell.length_b   1.000
_cell.length_c   1.000
_cell.angle_alpha   90.00
_cell.angle_beta   90.00
_cell.angle_gamma   90.00
#
_symmetry.space_group_name_H-M   'P 1'
#
loop_
_entity.id
_entity.type
_entity.pdbx_description
1 polymer ?
#
loop_
_entity_poly.entity_id
_entity_poly.type
_entity_poly.pdbx_seq_one_letter_code
_entity_poly.pdbx_strand_id
1 'polypeptide(L)' 'MLDATHTLDHQSILITGGTGSFGKQCVRTILERYRPKKIIVYSRDELKQYEMAQEFTSPVMRY' A
#
# COMPACT_ATOMS: atom_id res chain seq x y z
N MET A 1 9.24 24.97 -5.77
CA MET A 1 9.39 23.79 -6.65
C MET A 1 9.05 22.59 -5.77
N LEU A 2 7.89 21.95 -5.98
CA LEU A 2 7.57 20.73 -5.21
C LEU A 2 8.50 19.64 -5.73
N ASP A 3 9.40 19.15 -4.89
CA ASP A 3 10.25 18.01 -5.23
C ASP A 3 9.37 16.78 -5.46
N ALA A 4 9.45 16.19 -6.65
CA ALA A 4 8.69 15.01 -7.04
C ALA A 4 8.93 13.81 -6.08
N THR A 5 10.00 13.88 -5.30
CA THR A 5 10.47 12.89 -4.31
C THR A 5 9.55 12.70 -3.09
N HIS A 6 8.61 13.61 -2.82
CA HIS A 6 7.72 13.56 -1.65
C HIS A 6 6.23 13.40 -2.00
N THR A 7 5.90 13.07 -3.24
CA THR A 7 4.52 13.11 -3.77
C THR A 7 3.52 12.23 -3.02
N LEU A 8 3.97 11.14 -2.38
CA LEU A 8 3.10 10.19 -1.67
C LEU A 8 3.10 10.38 -0.14
N ASP A 9 3.92 11.31 0.38
CA ASP A 9 3.96 11.61 1.81
C ASP A 9 2.63 12.25 2.24
N HIS A 10 2.13 11.83 3.40
CA HIS A 10 0.87 12.29 3.99
C HIS A 10 -0.41 12.03 3.16
N GLN A 11 -0.30 11.33 2.03
CA GLN A 11 -1.44 11.01 1.17
C GLN A 11 -2.21 9.77 1.65
N SER A 12 -3.48 9.69 1.26
CA SER A 12 -4.29 8.47 1.37
C SER A 12 -4.35 7.80 0.00
N ILE A 13 -3.91 6.54 -0.08
CA ILE A 13 -3.68 5.81 -1.32
C ILE A 13 -4.60 4.60 -1.38
N LEU A 14 -5.33 4.43 -2.48
CA LEU A 14 -6.13 3.23 -2.79
C LEU A 14 -5.42 2.42 -3.88
N ILE A 15 -5.20 1.13 -3.62
CA ILE A 15 -4.57 0.20 -4.57
C ILE A 15 -5.57 -0.91 -4.87
N THR A 16 -6.19 -0.86 -6.04
CA THR A 16 -7.09 -1.91 -6.55
C THR A 16 -6.30 -3.05 -7.18
N GLY A 17 -6.75 -4.30 -6.99
CA GLY A 17 -5.98 -5.47 -7.40
C GLY A 17 -4.66 -5.60 -6.62
N GLY A 18 -4.57 -4.97 -5.45
CA GLY A 18 -3.31 -4.82 -4.71
C GLY A 18 -2.73 -6.11 -4.15
N THR A 19 -3.50 -7.21 -4.12
CA THR A 19 -3.02 -8.53 -3.67
C THR A 19 -2.20 -9.29 -4.71
N GLY A 20 -2.16 -8.84 -5.97
CA GLY A 20 -1.29 -9.40 -7.01
C GLY A 20 0.19 -9.04 -6.79
N SER A 21 1.09 -9.70 -7.52
CA SER A 21 2.55 -9.55 -7.36
C SER A 21 3.01 -8.10 -7.50
N PHE A 22 2.47 -7.36 -8.48
CA PHE A 22 2.78 -5.95 -8.64
C PHE A 22 2.26 -5.11 -7.46
N GLY A 23 1.03 -5.36 -7.00
CA GLY A 23 0.43 -4.62 -5.89
C GLY A 23 1.22 -4.79 -4.59
N LYS A 24 1.65 -6.02 -4.28
CA LYS A 24 2.54 -6.30 -3.14
C LYS A 24 3.86 -5.53 -3.24
N GLN A 25 4.50 -5.54 -4.41
CA GLN A 25 5.76 -4.81 -4.61
C GLN A 25 5.57 -3.29 -4.56
N CYS A 26 4.44 -2.79 -5.06
CA CYS A 26 4.07 -1.39 -4.98
C CYS A 26 3.91 -0.96 -3.51
N VAL A 27 3.15 -1.71 -2.72
CA VAL A 27 2.99 -1.45 -1.27
C VAL A 27 4.33 -1.44 -0.55
N ARG A 28 5.18 -2.45 -0.78
CA ARG A 28 6.53 -2.52 -0.21
C ARG A 28 7.34 -1.26 -0.54
N THR A 29 7.37 -0.88 -1.81
CA THR A 29 8.09 0.32 -2.27
C THR A 29 7.56 1.60 -1.64
N ILE A 30 6.24 1.72 -1.48
CA ILE A 30 5.61 2.90 -0.86
C ILE A 30 6.00 2.98 0.62
N LEU A 31 5.89 1.86 1.35
CA LEU A 31 6.22 1.81 2.78
C LEU A 31 7.71 2.04 3.06
N GLU A 32 8.59 1.63 2.15
CA GLU A 32 10.05 1.81 2.28
C GLU A 32 10.51 3.24 1.97
N ARG A 33 9.85 3.92 1.03
CA ARG A 33 10.35 5.19 0.45
C ARG A 33 9.55 6.42 0.87
N TYR A 34 8.34 6.25 1.40
CA TYR A 34 7.42 7.35 1.70
C TYR A 34 6.76 7.21 3.07
N ARG A 35 6.10 8.28 3.52
CA ARG A 35 5.32 8.35 4.77
C ARG A 35 3.84 8.64 4.50
N PRO A 36 3.09 7.72 3.89
CA PRO A 36 1.68 7.93 3.59
C PRO A 36 0.85 8.00 4.87
N LYS A 37 -0.26 8.73 4.81
CA LYS A 37 -1.25 8.77 5.90
C LYS A 37 -2.05 7.47 5.99
N LYS A 38 -2.34 6.84 4.85
CA LYS A 38 -3.12 5.61 4.75
C LYS A 38 -2.86 4.90 3.42
N ILE A 39 -2.80 3.58 3.44
CA ILE A 39 -2.82 2.73 2.24
C ILE A 39 -4.00 1.76 2.39
N ILE A 40 -4.87 1.71 1.39
CA ILE A 40 -6.02 0.80 1.32
C ILE A 40 -5.76 -0.16 0.17
N VAL A 41 -5.63 -1.45 0.48
CA VAL A 41 -5.50 -2.52 -0.51
C VAL A 41 -6.88 -3.12 -0.75
N TYR A 42 -7.38 -3.02 -1.98
CA TYR A 42 -8.68 -3.58 -2.35
C TYR A 42 -8.50 -4.68 -3.41
N SER A 43 -9.03 -5.86 -3.14
CA SER A 43 -9.05 -6.97 -4.10
C SER A 43 -10.30 -7.83 -3.91
N ARG A 44 -10.64 -8.63 -4.94
CA ARG A 44 -11.76 -9.59 -4.88
C ARG A 44 -11.35 -10.95 -4.29
N ASP A 45 -10.05 -11.20 -4.18
CA ASP A 45 -9.50 -12.45 -3.66
C ASP A 45 -9.26 -12.31 -2.15
N GLU A 46 -10.24 -12.79 -1.37
CA GLU A 46 -10.29 -12.68 0.08
C GLU A 46 -9.12 -13.41 0.75
N LEU A 47 -8.72 -14.59 0.23
CA LEU A 47 -7.61 -15.36 0.77
C LEU A 47 -6.30 -14.59 0.64
N LYS A 48 -5.99 -14.07 -0.56
CA LYS A 48 -4.77 -13.29 -0.76
C LYS A 48 -4.78 -11.98 0.04
N GLN A 49 -5.95 -11.41 0.28
CA GLN A 49 -6.10 -10.22 1.09
C GLN A 49 -5.81 -10.51 2.56
N TYR A 50 -6.33 -11.63 3.09
CA TYR A 50 -6.00 -12.13 4.42
C TYR A 50 -4.50 -12.41 4.57
N GLU A 51 -3.89 -13.13 3.62
CA GLU A 51 -2.45 -13.40 3.62
C GLU A 51 -1.62 -12.11 3.61
N MET A 52 -2.00 -11.14 2.77
CA MET A 52 -1.31 -9.86 2.69
C MET A 52 -1.42 -9.06 3.99
N ALA A 53 -2.55 -9.15 4.69
CA ALA A 53 -2.73 -8.52 6.01
C ALA A 53 -1.83 -9.12 7.10
N GLN A 54 -1.44 -10.40 6.97
CA GLN A 54 -0.43 -11.01 7.84
C GLN A 54 0.99 -10.61 7.44
N GLU A 55 1.27 -10.44 6.14
CA GLU A 55 2.59 -10.06 5.61
C GLU A 55 2.95 -8.59 5.92
N PHE A 56 2.00 -7.67 5.76
CA PHE A 56 2.23 -6.23 5.87
C PHE A 56 1.46 -5.67 7.08
N THR A 57 2.15 -5.55 8.20
CA THR A 57 1.58 -5.18 9.52
C THR A 57 1.70 -3.68 9.86
N SER A 58 2.07 -2.85 8.89
CA SER A 58 2.21 -1.41 9.11
C SER A 58 0.89 -0.76 9.55
N PRO A 59 0.89 0.13 10.56
CA PRO A 59 -0.34 0.70 11.13
C PRO A 59 -1.13 1.59 10.15
N VAL A 60 -0.51 2.02 9.05
CA VAL A 60 -1.17 2.82 8.00
C VAL A 60 -1.91 1.98 6.96
N MET A 61 -1.75 0.65 6.99
CA MET A 61 -2.36 -0.29 6.04
C MET A 61 -3.81 -0.61 6.41
N ARG A 62 -4.66 -0.76 5.40
CA ARG A 62 -6.04 -1.24 5.47
C ARG A 62 -6.25 -2.24 4.33
N TYR A 63 -7.08 -3.25 4.57
CA TYR A 63 -7.42 -4.32 3.64
C TYR A 63 -8.93 -4.37 3.57
#